data_AF-A0A2D4MK97-F1
#
_entry.id   AF-A0A2D4MK97-F1
#
_cell.length_a   1.000
_cell.length_b   1.000
_cell.length_c   1.000
_cell.angle_alpha   90.00
_cell.angle_beta   90.00
_cell.angle_gamma   90.00
#
_symmetry.space_group_name_H-M   'P 1'
#
loop_
_entity.id
_entity.type
_entity.pdbx_description
1 polymer ?
#
loop_
_entity_poly.entity_id
_entity_poly.type
_entity_poly.pdbx_seq_one_letter_code
_entity_poly.pdbx_strand_id
1 'polypeptide(L)'
;MDVMVTIRSSIDSEPDLVLGPLKSQQELRQEQQRAEIEARRQEREKKGPDEAVSKPPVQEVVEELLGPFHYDFSYWARSGEKITVTPSSKELLFYPPSIETVINGESCPGKLIEIYGKAGLFLEGQIHPELEGVEIIISEKGAPSPLITVFTDDKGSYR
;
A
#
# COMPACT_ATOMS: atom_id res chain seq x y z
N MET A 1 -3.11 -1.88 5.91
CA MET A 1 -3.49 -1.89 4.47
C MET A 1 -2.38 -2.60 3.71
N ASP A 2 -2.71 -3.59 2.87
CA ASP A 2 -1.71 -4.33 2.12
C ASP A 2 -1.33 -3.56 0.85
N VAL A 3 -0.22 -2.84 0.91
CA VAL A 3 0.35 -2.09 -0.23
C VAL A 3 1.59 -2.84 -0.73
N MET A 4 1.57 -3.22 -2.01
CA MET A 4 2.71 -3.83 -2.70
C MET A 4 3.23 -2.87 -3.77
N VAL A 5 4.51 -2.92 -4.07
CA VAL A 5 5.13 -2.15 -5.15
C VAL A 5 5.87 -3.11 -6.08
N THR A 6 5.49 -3.13 -7.35
CA THR A 6 6.21 -3.88 -8.39
C THR A 6 7.11 -2.93 -9.16
N ILE A 7 8.37 -3.30 -9.32
CA ILE A 7 9.38 -2.54 -10.06
C ILE A 7 9.83 -3.40 -11.23
N ARG A 8 9.59 -2.90 -12.45
CA ARG A 8 10.02 -3.53 -13.70
C ARG A 8 11.18 -2.74 -14.30
N SER A 9 12.28 -3.42 -14.54
CA SER A 9 13.43 -2.87 -15.27
C SER A 9 13.16 -2.94 -16.78
N SER A 10 13.74 -2.01 -17.54
CA SER A 10 13.77 -2.07 -19.01
C SER A 10 14.74 -3.12 -19.55
N ILE A 11 15.48 -3.81 -18.69
CA ILE A 11 16.45 -4.82 -19.06
C ILE A 11 15.73 -6.17 -19.10
N ASP A 12 15.52 -6.74 -20.29
CA ASP A 12 14.71 -7.96 -20.49
C ASP A 12 15.17 -9.17 -19.66
N SER A 13 16.45 -9.22 -19.29
CA SER A 13 17.01 -10.30 -18.48
C SER A 13 16.74 -10.16 -16.97
N GLU A 14 16.23 -9.00 -16.52
CA GLU A 14 15.94 -8.76 -15.10
C GLU A 14 14.48 -9.10 -14.76
N PRO A 15 14.25 -9.89 -13.70
CA PRO A 15 12.89 -10.18 -13.26
C PRO A 15 12.25 -8.96 -12.58
N ASP A 16 10.92 -8.90 -12.63
CA ASP A 16 10.13 -7.92 -11.86
C ASP A 16 10.40 -8.09 -10.35
N LEU A 17 10.76 -7.00 -9.67
CA LEU A 17 10.94 -6.98 -8.23
C LEU A 17 9.62 -6.58 -7.55
N VAL A 18 9.13 -7.43 -6.65
CA VAL A 18 7.92 -7.15 -5.87
C VAL A 18 8.30 -6.87 -4.43
N LEU A 19 7.96 -5.68 -3.94
CA LEU A 19 8.19 -5.21 -2.57
C LEU A 19 6.86 -5.17 -1.81
N GLY A 20 6.81 -5.76 -0.62
CA GLY A 20 5.69 -5.61 0.31
C GLY A 20 5.19 -6.92 0.95
N PRO A 21 4.12 -6.84 1.77
CA PRO A 21 3.32 -5.65 2.04
C PRO A 21 4.13 -4.60 2.80
N LEU A 22 4.10 -3.36 2.31
CA LEU A 22 4.83 -2.25 2.91
C LEU A 22 4.13 -1.80 4.20
N LYS A 23 4.91 -1.49 5.23
CA LYS A 23 4.41 -0.81 6.42
C LYS A 23 4.44 0.69 6.21
N SER A 24 3.40 1.38 6.65
CA SER A 24 3.37 2.84 6.66
C SER A 24 4.28 3.41 7.76
N GLN A 25 4.74 4.63 7.55
CA GLN A 25 5.46 5.42 8.57
C GLN A 25 4.67 5.57 9.87
N GLN A 26 3.34 5.61 9.77
CA GLN A 26 2.42 5.71 10.91
C GLN A 26 2.39 4.39 11.70
N GLU A 27 2.28 3.25 11.02
CA GLU A 27 2.34 1.91 11.65
C GLU A 27 3.69 1.70 12.34
N LEU A 28 4.80 2.04 11.69
CA LEU A 28 6.14 1.92 12.26
C LEU A 28 6.30 2.77 13.54
N ARG A 29 5.79 4.01 13.53
CA ARG A 29 5.80 4.88 14.73
C ARG A 29 4.94 4.29 15.85
N GLN A 30 3.78 3.74 15.52
CA GLN A 30 2.89 3.14 16.51
C GLN A 30 3.50 1.89 17.15
N GLU A 31 4.17 1.03 16.37
CA GLU A 31 4.89 -0.14 16.88
C GLU A 31 6.03 0.28 17.82
N GLN A 32 6.77 1.34 17.48
CA GLN A 32 7.82 1.88 18.34
C GLN A 32 7.26 2.39 19.68
N GLN A 33 6.16 3.17 19.64
CA GLN A 33 5.50 3.64 20.86
C GLN A 33 5.02 2.48 21.74
N ARG A 34 4.44 1.44 21.14
CA ARG A 34 4.00 0.24 21.86
C ARG A 34 5.17 -0.49 22.52
N ALA A 35 6.27 -0.68 21.78
CA ALA A 35 7.46 -1.32 22.30
C ALA A 35 8.08 -0.52 23.47
N GLU A 36 8.07 0.81 23.40
CA GLU A 36 8.55 1.66 24.48
C GLU A 36 7.68 1.55 25.74
N ILE A 37 6.35 1.56 25.59
CA ILE A 37 5.41 1.40 26.71
C ILE A 37 5.61 0.03 27.37
N GLU A 38 5.74 -1.03 26.57
CA GLU A 38 5.97 -2.38 27.07
C GLU A 38 7.31 -2.50 27.82
N ALA A 39 8.39 -1.93 27.26
CA ALA A 39 9.70 -1.91 27.92
C ALA A 39 9.65 -1.21 29.28
N ARG A 40 8.99 -0.03 29.36
CA ARG A 40 8.79 0.70 30.61
C ARG A 40 7.97 -0.11 31.63
N ARG A 41 6.96 -0.85 31.18
CA ARG A 41 6.16 -1.72 32.05
C ARG A 41 7.00 -2.87 32.62
N GLN A 42 7.79 -3.53 31.78
CA GLN A 42 8.69 -4.62 32.22
C GLN A 42 9.77 -4.12 33.20
N GLU A 43 10.29 -2.91 33.02
CA GLU A 43 11.24 -2.30 33.98
C GLU A 43 10.61 -2.04 35.35
N ARG A 44 9.34 -1.59 35.41
CA ARG A 44 8.61 -1.42 36.67
C ARG A 44 8.38 -2.75 37.37
N GLU A 45 8.01 -3.79 36.62
CA GLU A 45 7.85 -5.15 37.16
C GLU A 45 9.17 -5.71 37.74
N LYS A 46 10.32 -5.33 37.16
CA LYS A 46 11.65 -5.72 37.67
C LYS A 46 12.12 -4.92 38.90
N LYS A 47 11.66 -3.68 39.10
CA LYS A 47 12.13 -2.79 40.18
C LYS A 47 11.43 -2.97 41.54
N GLY A 48 10.41 -3.83 41.63
CA GLY A 48 9.74 -4.14 42.90
C GLY A 48 8.84 -3.00 43.46
N PRO A 49 8.04 -3.27 44.51
CA PRO A 49 6.85 -2.49 44.83
C PRO A 49 7.05 -1.14 45.54
N ASP A 50 8.28 -0.73 45.87
CA ASP A 50 8.51 0.36 46.84
C ASP A 50 8.19 1.79 46.35
N GLU A 51 7.73 1.96 45.10
CA GLU A 51 7.22 3.26 44.58
C GLU A 51 5.89 3.14 43.82
N ALA A 52 5.02 2.20 44.21
CA ALA A 52 3.71 2.00 43.59
C ALA A 52 2.62 2.99 44.08
N VAL A 53 2.86 4.31 44.05
CA VAL A 53 1.77 5.31 44.14
C VAL A 53 2.06 6.51 43.23
N SER A 54 1.91 6.35 41.92
CA SER A 54 1.37 7.43 41.09
C SER A 54 0.66 6.83 39.88
N LYS A 55 -0.48 7.43 39.53
CA LYS A 55 -1.44 6.99 38.49
C LYS A 55 -0.74 6.54 37.20
N PRO A 56 -1.31 5.58 36.43
CA PRO A 56 -0.80 5.29 35.09
C PRO A 56 -0.72 6.62 34.31
N PRO A 57 0.45 6.98 33.74
CA PRO A 57 0.57 8.21 33.00
C PRO A 57 -0.36 8.14 31.78
N VAL A 58 -1.03 9.26 31.48
CA VAL A 58 -1.94 9.46 30.33
C VAL A 58 -1.31 9.06 28.97
N GLN A 59 0.00 8.83 28.95
CA GLN A 59 0.82 8.44 27.80
C GLN A 59 0.75 6.95 27.41
N GLU A 60 -0.03 6.11 28.09
CA GLU A 60 -0.21 4.69 27.70
C GLU A 60 -1.27 4.47 26.60
N VAL A 61 -1.94 5.53 26.14
CA VAL A 61 -2.93 5.42 25.05
C VAL A 61 -2.19 5.47 23.72
N VAL A 62 -2.20 4.35 23.00
CA VAL A 62 -1.70 4.30 21.62
C VAL A 62 -2.66 5.10 20.75
N GLU A 63 -2.14 6.10 20.04
CA GLU A 63 -2.94 6.92 19.13
C GLU A 63 -3.53 6.06 18.01
N GLU A 64 -4.81 6.32 17.68
CA GLU A 64 -5.46 5.66 16.55
C GLU A 64 -4.82 6.11 15.23
N LEU A 65 -4.62 5.16 14.34
CA LEU A 65 -4.01 5.41 13.04
C LEU A 65 -5.02 6.10 12.12
N LEU A 66 -4.95 7.42 12.06
CA LEU A 66 -5.68 8.23 11.09
C LEU A 66 -4.75 8.61 9.93
N GLY A 67 -5.24 8.42 8.70
CA GLY A 67 -4.50 8.78 7.49
C GLY A 67 -4.27 10.28 7.35
N PRO A 68 -3.42 10.72 6.39
CA PRO A 68 -2.86 9.93 5.30
C PRO A 68 -1.68 9.03 5.71
N PHE A 69 -1.71 7.78 5.24
CA PHE A 69 -0.62 6.82 5.40
C PHE A 69 0.47 7.06 4.36
N HIS A 70 1.72 7.04 4.80
CA HIS A 70 2.88 7.26 3.94
C HIS A 70 3.71 5.99 3.87
N TYR A 71 3.99 5.53 2.65
CA TYR A 71 4.74 4.31 2.38
C TYR A 71 6.01 4.66 1.62
N ASP A 72 7.14 4.21 2.15
CA ASP A 72 8.46 4.43 1.54
C ASP A 72 9.03 3.08 1.09
N PHE A 73 9.71 3.10 -0.05
CA PHE A 73 10.49 1.98 -0.55
C PHE A 73 11.78 2.51 -1.19
N SER A 74 12.78 1.64 -1.29
CA SER A 74 14.05 1.96 -1.95
C SER A 74 14.38 0.89 -2.97
N TYR A 75 14.97 1.32 -4.08
CA TYR A 75 15.41 0.46 -5.16
C TYR A 75 16.75 0.94 -5.69
N TRP A 76 17.67 0.00 -5.91
CA TRP A 76 18.98 0.25 -6.49
C TRP A 76 18.92 -0.14 -7.96
N ALA A 77 19.13 0.83 -8.84
CA ALA A 77 19.17 0.61 -10.29
C ALA A 77 20.52 1.04 -10.86
N ARG A 78 20.82 0.58 -12.07
CA ARG A 78 21.99 1.04 -12.82
C ARG A 78 21.76 2.43 -13.40
N SER A 79 22.84 3.19 -13.57
CA SER A 79 22.77 4.49 -14.26
C SER A 79 22.36 4.27 -15.72
N GLY A 80 21.35 5.02 -16.17
CA GLY A 80 20.71 4.88 -17.48
C GLY A 80 19.62 3.81 -17.54
N GLU A 81 19.35 3.09 -16.45
CA GLU A 81 18.26 2.10 -16.38
C GLU A 81 16.91 2.81 -16.32
N LYS A 82 15.98 2.38 -17.19
CA LYS A 82 14.59 2.82 -17.13
C LYS A 82 13.81 1.83 -16.29
N ILE A 83 13.14 2.34 -15.25
CA ILE A 83 12.32 1.53 -14.35
C ILE A 83 10.86 1.98 -14.42
N THR A 84 9.96 1.02 -14.25
CA THR A 84 8.52 1.23 -14.13
C THR A 84 8.06 0.77 -12.76
N VAL A 85 7.49 1.67 -11.98
CA VAL A 85 7.00 1.40 -10.63
C VAL A 85 5.48 1.35 -10.65
N THR A 86 4.92 0.23 -10.19
CA THR A 86 3.49 -0.05 -10.18
C THR A 86 3.06 -0.46 -8.76
N PRO A 87 2.45 0.46 -7.98
CA PRO A 87 1.85 0.10 -6.70
C PRO A 87 0.54 -0.68 -6.91
N SER A 88 0.24 -1.57 -5.97
CA SER A 88 -0.99 -2.37 -5.98
C SER A 88 -1.49 -2.63 -4.57
N SER A 89 -2.81 -2.71 -4.43
CA SER A 89 -3.51 -2.99 -3.18
C SER A 89 -4.89 -3.53 -3.50
N LYS A 90 -5.50 -4.24 -2.55
CA LYS A 90 -6.89 -4.70 -2.65
C LYS A 90 -7.91 -3.61 -2.32
N GLU A 91 -7.47 -2.54 -1.64
CA GLU A 91 -8.36 -1.51 -1.08
C GLU A 91 -8.11 -0.12 -1.68
N LEU A 92 -6.95 0.09 -2.32
CA LEU A 92 -6.51 1.39 -2.82
C LEU A 92 -6.33 1.39 -4.34
N LEU A 93 -6.85 2.44 -4.98
CA LEU A 93 -6.54 2.83 -6.35
C LEU A 93 -5.43 3.89 -6.33
N PHE A 94 -4.45 3.73 -7.22
CA PHE A 94 -3.23 4.56 -7.23
C PHE A 94 -3.22 5.54 -8.41
N TYR A 95 -2.74 6.76 -8.14
CA TYR A 95 -2.70 7.86 -9.10
C TYR A 95 -1.32 8.55 -9.09
N PRO A 96 -0.56 8.47 -10.20
CA PRO A 96 -0.84 7.64 -11.38
C PRO A 96 -0.74 6.13 -11.06
N PRO A 97 -1.34 5.24 -11.89
CA PRO A 97 -1.32 3.80 -11.63
C PRO A 97 0.08 3.18 -11.77
N SER A 98 0.95 3.82 -12.55
CA SER A 98 2.36 3.49 -12.66
C SER A 98 3.17 4.74 -13.00
N ILE A 99 4.45 4.76 -12.61
CA ILE A 99 5.40 5.81 -12.97
C ILE A 99 6.59 5.17 -13.65
N GLU A 100 6.98 5.73 -14.79
CA GLU A 100 8.22 5.39 -15.47
C GLU A 100 9.27 6.47 -15.19
N THR A 101 10.48 6.07 -14.84
CA THR A 101 11.60 7.01 -14.63
C THR A 101 12.92 6.41 -15.08
N VAL A 102 13.85 7.26 -15.48
CA VAL A 102 15.22 6.86 -15.86
C VAL A 102 16.15 7.28 -14.74
N ILE A 103 16.91 6.32 -14.22
CA ILE A 103 17.85 6.56 -13.14
C ILE A 103 19.11 7.19 -13.73
N ASN A 104 19.24 8.51 -13.58
CA ASN A 104 20.36 9.28 -14.09
C ASN A 104 21.29 9.70 -12.94
N GLY A 105 22.52 9.20 -12.93
CA GLY A 105 23.57 9.66 -12.01
C GLY A 105 24.44 8.55 -11.43
N GLU A 106 25.60 8.95 -10.88
CA GLU A 106 26.45 8.08 -10.04
C GLU A 106 25.97 8.07 -8.57
N SER A 107 25.06 8.98 -8.18
CA SER A 107 24.51 9.11 -6.83
C SER A 107 23.00 8.87 -6.79
N CYS A 108 22.50 8.38 -5.65
CA CYS A 108 21.08 8.10 -5.43
C CYS A 108 20.25 9.39 -5.52
N PRO A 109 19.40 9.58 -6.54
CA PRO A 109 18.61 10.79 -6.68
C PRO A 109 17.43 10.67 -5.69
N GLY A 110 17.48 11.40 -4.57
CA GLY A 110 16.57 11.28 -3.40
C GLY A 110 15.15 10.74 -3.64
N LYS A 111 14.12 11.60 -3.60
CA LYS A 111 12.73 11.20 -3.84
C LYS A 111 12.37 11.46 -5.30
N LEU A 112 12.27 10.40 -6.10
CA LEU A 112 11.97 10.48 -7.53
C LEU A 112 10.50 10.22 -7.88
N ILE A 113 9.78 9.49 -7.02
CA ILE A 113 8.47 8.92 -7.33
C ILE A 113 7.49 9.30 -6.24
N GLU A 114 6.33 9.79 -6.65
CA GLU A 114 5.21 10.09 -5.75
C GLU A 114 3.92 9.59 -6.38
N ILE A 115 3.25 8.68 -5.68
CA ILE A 115 2.00 8.07 -6.12
C ILE A 115 0.99 8.16 -4.98
N TYR A 116 -0.21 8.64 -5.28
CA TYR A 116 -1.28 8.80 -4.29
C TYR A 116 -2.23 7.61 -4.34
N GLY A 117 -2.39 6.93 -3.20
CA GLY A 117 -3.43 5.91 -3.02
C GLY A 117 -4.72 6.53 -2.48
N LYS A 118 -5.86 6.17 -3.07
CA LYS A 118 -7.20 6.52 -2.58
C LYS A 118 -8.02 5.25 -2.41
N ALA A 119 -8.84 5.19 -1.36
CA ALA A 119 -9.81 4.10 -1.21
C ALA A 119 -10.70 4.05 -2.46
N GLY A 120 -10.71 2.88 -3.11
CA GLY A 120 -11.44 2.65 -4.34
C GLY A 120 -12.61 1.70 -4.16
N LEU A 121 -13.56 1.76 -5.09
CA LEU A 121 -14.60 0.75 -5.21
C LEU A 121 -14.13 -0.29 -6.24
N PHE A 122 -13.96 -1.52 -5.80
CA PHE A 122 -13.66 -2.67 -6.66
C PHE A 122 -14.95 -3.47 -6.86
N LEU A 123 -15.34 -3.68 -8.11
CA LEU A 123 -16.59 -4.35 -8.48
C LEU A 123 -16.24 -5.68 -9.12
N GLU A 124 -16.49 -6.77 -8.41
CA GLU A 124 -16.28 -8.14 -8.89
C GLU A 124 -17.56 -8.97 -8.75
N GLY A 125 -17.72 -9.98 -9.60
CA GLY A 125 -18.87 -10.86 -9.55
C GLY A 125 -18.83 -11.97 -10.59
N GLN A 126 -19.91 -12.77 -10.63
CA GLN A 126 -20.06 -13.89 -11.55
C GLN A 126 -21.49 -13.93 -12.11
N ILE A 127 -21.63 -14.18 -13.40
CA ILE A 127 -22.90 -14.36 -14.10
C ILE A 127 -23.32 -15.82 -14.03
N HIS A 128 -24.62 -16.06 -13.77
CA HIS A 128 -25.21 -17.40 -13.77
C HIS A 128 -26.41 -17.48 -14.75
N PRO A 129 -26.46 -18.48 -15.65
CA PRO A 129 -25.46 -19.55 -15.87
C PRO A 129 -24.11 -18.99 -16.35
N GLU A 130 -23.03 -19.74 -16.14
CA GLU A 130 -21.66 -19.34 -16.50
C GLU A 130 -21.56 -19.15 -18.02
N LEU A 131 -21.29 -17.92 -18.44
CA LEU A 131 -21.25 -17.52 -19.85
C LEU A 131 -20.06 -16.60 -20.11
N GLU A 132 -19.24 -16.96 -21.09
CA GLU A 132 -18.12 -16.17 -21.58
C GLU A 132 -18.59 -15.03 -22.49
N GLY A 133 -17.93 -13.88 -22.43
CA GLY A 133 -18.15 -12.76 -23.35
C GLY A 133 -19.44 -11.97 -23.09
N VAL A 134 -20.05 -12.10 -21.91
CA VAL A 134 -21.19 -11.26 -21.48
C VAL A 134 -20.67 -9.86 -21.20
N GLU A 135 -21.25 -8.86 -21.86
CA GLU A 135 -20.90 -7.45 -21.66
C GLU A 135 -21.59 -6.90 -20.39
N ILE A 136 -20.79 -6.39 -19.46
CA ILE A 136 -21.24 -5.76 -18.22
C ILE A 136 -20.89 -4.28 -18.28
N ILE A 137 -21.92 -3.44 -18.19
CA ILE A 137 -21.81 -1.99 -18.28
C ILE A 137 -22.16 -1.38 -16.92
N ILE A 138 -21.21 -0.69 -16.30
CA ILE A 138 -21.39 -0.01 -15.03
C ILE A 138 -21.50 1.50 -15.30
N SER A 139 -22.62 2.09 -14.91
CA SER A 139 -22.90 3.52 -15.06
C SER A 139 -23.34 4.13 -13.73
N GLU A 140 -22.85 5.33 -13.43
CA GLU A 140 -23.39 6.13 -12.34
C GLU A 140 -24.69 6.81 -12.78
N LYS A 141 -25.66 6.89 -11.86
CA LYS A 141 -26.95 7.52 -12.14
C LYS A 141 -26.75 8.99 -12.50
N GLY A 142 -27.04 9.33 -13.76
CA GLY A 142 -26.89 10.70 -14.30
C GLY A 142 -25.59 10.95 -15.07
N ALA A 143 -24.71 9.96 -15.20
CA ALA A 143 -23.54 10.05 -16.06
C ALA A 143 -23.95 9.97 -17.56
N PRO A 144 -23.33 10.79 -18.44
CA PRO A 144 -23.65 10.80 -19.88
C PRO A 144 -23.08 9.61 -20.65
N SER A 145 -22.12 8.89 -20.07
CA SER A 145 -21.46 7.72 -20.65
C SER A 145 -21.24 6.63 -19.60
N PRO A 146 -21.14 5.36 -19.98
CA PRO A 146 -20.78 4.30 -19.05
C PRO A 146 -19.39 4.56 -18.46
N LEU A 147 -19.23 4.27 -17.16
CA LEU A 147 -17.97 4.45 -16.46
C LEU A 147 -17.00 3.31 -16.77
N ILE A 148 -17.54 2.07 -16.84
CA ILE A 148 -16.75 0.86 -17.03
C ILE A 148 -17.56 -0.09 -17.91
N THR A 149 -16.88 -0.69 -18.90
CA THR A 149 -17.39 -1.80 -19.70
C THR A 149 -16.40 -2.96 -19.56
N VAL A 150 -16.87 -4.11 -19.10
CA VAL A 150 -16.06 -5.32 -18.87
C VAL A 150 -16.76 -6.54 -19.48
N PHE A 151 -15.99 -7.53 -19.93
CA PHE A 151 -16.51 -8.78 -20.45
C PHE A 151 -16.22 -9.91 -19.48
N THR A 152 -17.16 -10.85 -19.34
CA THR A 152 -16.95 -12.04 -18.52
C THR A 152 -15.96 -13.02 -19.15
N ASP A 153 -15.20 -13.72 -18.29
CA ASP A 153 -14.31 -14.81 -18.67
C ASP A 153 -15.03 -16.14 -18.94
N ASP A 154 -14.28 -17.21 -19.22
CA ASP A 154 -14.76 -18.57 -19.48
C ASP A 154 -15.60 -19.18 -18.33
N LYS A 155 -15.51 -18.60 -17.13
CA LYS A 155 -16.27 -18.98 -15.93
C LYS A 155 -17.41 -18.01 -15.61
N GLY A 156 -17.68 -17.05 -16.50
CA GLY A 156 -18.69 -16.02 -16.29
C GLY A 156 -18.30 -14.96 -15.26
N SER A 157 -17.02 -14.86 -14.86
CA SER A 157 -16.54 -13.92 -13.84
C SER A 157 -16.14 -12.58 -14.45
N TYR A 158 -16.31 -11.49 -13.70
CA TYR A 158 -15.82 -10.15 -14.05
C TYR A 158 -15.17 -9.47 -12.85
N ARG A 159 -14.20 -8.59 -13.11
CA ARG A 159 -13.46 -7.81 -12.11
C ARG A 159 -12.89 -6.53 -12.71
#